data_AF-A0A920V0N3-F1
#
_entry.id   AF-A0A920V0N3-F1
#
_cell.length_a   1.000
_cell.length_b   1.000
_cell.length_c   1.000
_cell.angle_alpha   90.00
_cell.angle_beta   90.00
_cell.angle_gamma   90.00
#
_symmetry.space_group_name_H-M   'P 1'
#
loop_
_entity.id
_entity.type
_entity.pdbx_description
1 polymer ?
#
loop_
_entity_poly.entity_id
_entity_poly.type
_entity_poly.pdbx_seq_one_letter_code
_entity_poly.pdbx_strand_id
1 'polypeptide(L)' 'MVVAGDVGHFSAFMAQAGTMVVCGNAGANLGDSLYEAVIYVGGSIDSLGAELGGTDGSLPVEALRDLLTEAGLEGDAENF' A
#
# COMPACT_ATOMS: atom_id res chain seq x y z
N MET A 1 -2.57 -5.88 -6.06
CA MET A 1 -1.21 -6.46 -6.01
C MET A 1 -0.75 -6.47 -4.57
N VAL A 2 -0.11 -7.56 -4.13
CA VAL A 2 0.41 -7.70 -2.76
C VAL A 2 1.93 -7.88 -2.81
N VAL A 3 2.63 -7.17 -1.94
CA VAL A 3 4.09 -7.27 -1.74
C VAL A 3 4.33 -7.83 -0.35
N ALA A 4 4.99 -8.98 -0.25
CA ALA A 4 5.24 -9.68 1.01
C ALA A 4 6.30 -9.03 1.92
N GLY A 5 7.00 -8.00 1.43
CA GLY A 5 8.08 -7.33 2.15
C GLY A 5 8.15 -5.84 1.82
N ASP A 6 9.33 -5.26 1.94
CA ASP A 6 9.55 -3.83 1.75
C ASP A 6 9.47 -3.40 0.27
N VAL A 7 9.09 -2.14 0.05
CA VAL A 7 9.13 -1.47 -1.26
C VAL A 7 10.08 -0.28 -1.25
N GLY A 8 10.75 -0.07 -2.38
CA GLY A 8 11.76 0.98 -2.53
C GLY A 8 11.19 2.37 -2.80
N HIS A 9 12.09 3.31 -3.08
CA HIS A 9 11.72 4.70 -3.37
C HIS A 9 10.83 4.79 -4.63
N PHE A 10 9.91 5.77 -4.65
CA PHE A 10 8.99 6.01 -5.76
C PHE A 10 8.08 4.82 -6.11
N SER A 11 7.86 3.91 -5.17
CA SER A 11 6.91 2.81 -5.36
C SER A 11 5.51 3.38 -5.60
N ALA A 12 4.77 2.79 -6.54
CA ALA A 12 3.47 3.28 -7.02
C ALA A 12 3.51 4.70 -7.64
N PHE A 13 4.65 5.15 -8.18
CA PHE A 13 4.73 6.39 -8.95
C PHE A 13 3.76 6.37 -10.15
N MET A 14 2.99 7.43 -10.30
CA MET A 14 1.97 7.58 -11.35
C MET A 14 0.91 6.47 -11.39
N ALA A 15 0.69 5.75 -10.28
CA ALA A 15 -0.30 4.68 -10.24
C ALA A 15 -1.71 5.25 -10.53
N GLN A 16 -2.28 4.79 -11.64
CA GLN A 16 -3.53 5.33 -12.18
C GLN A 16 -4.78 4.82 -11.43
N ALA A 17 -4.77 3.53 -11.06
CA ALA A 17 -5.88 2.85 -10.41
C ALA A 17 -5.42 1.53 -9.78
N GLY A 18 -6.26 0.99 -8.90
CA GLY A 18 -6.10 -0.34 -8.31
C GLY A 18 -5.56 -0.31 -6.88
N THR A 19 -5.38 -1.49 -6.31
CA THR A 19 -4.98 -1.65 -4.91
C THR A 19 -3.60 -2.27 -4.81
N MET A 20 -2.70 -1.62 -4.08
CA MET A 20 -1.41 -2.16 -3.66
C MET A 20 -1.43 -2.41 -2.14
N VAL A 21 -0.98 -3.58 -1.71
CA VAL A 21 -0.80 -3.92 -0.31
C VAL A 21 0.67 -4.24 -0.08
N VAL A 22 1.31 -3.56 0.86
CA VAL A 22 2.73 -3.72 1.22
C VAL A 22 2.81 -4.25 2.65
N CYS A 23 3.27 -5.49 2.81
CA CYS A 23 3.38 -6.14 4.11
C CYS A 23 4.66 -5.75 4.89
N GLY A 24 5.49 -4.87 4.31
CA GLY A 24 6.69 -4.32 4.93
C GLY A 24 6.69 -2.78 4.91
N ASN A 25 7.89 -2.20 4.92
CA ASN A 25 8.11 -0.76 4.91
C ASN A 25 8.09 -0.19 3.49
N ALA A 26 7.77 1.11 3.39
CA ALA A 26 7.84 1.86 2.16
C ALA A 26 8.91 2.96 2.24
N GLY A 27 9.80 2.98 1.24
CA GLY A 27 10.81 4.02 1.09
C GLY A 27 10.25 5.37 0.64
N ALA A 28 11.14 6.34 0.44
CA ALA A 28 10.79 7.72 0.13
C ALA A 28 9.93 7.90 -1.14
N ASN A 29 9.07 8.91 -1.11
CA ASN A 29 8.18 9.34 -2.20
C ASN A 29 7.18 8.26 -2.63
N LEU A 30 6.66 7.49 -1.68
CA LEU A 30 5.63 6.49 -1.93
C LEU A 30 4.41 7.17 -2.59
N GLY A 31 3.95 6.59 -3.69
CA GLY A 31 2.75 7.03 -4.40
C GLY A 31 2.86 8.41 -5.04
N ASP A 32 4.07 8.88 -5.36
CA ASP A 32 4.20 10.18 -6.04
C ASP A 32 3.41 10.23 -7.36
N SER A 33 2.71 11.33 -7.60
CA SER A 33 1.72 11.46 -8.68
C SER A 33 0.62 10.38 -8.67
N LEU A 34 0.12 9.97 -7.50
CA LEU A 34 -1.01 9.04 -7.37
C LEU A 34 -2.30 9.63 -7.98
N TYR A 35 -3.08 8.78 -8.64
CA TYR A 35 -4.44 9.10 -9.09
C TYR A 35 -5.46 8.29 -8.27
N GLU A 36 -6.15 7.32 -8.87
CA GLU A 36 -7.20 6.53 -8.22
C GLU A 36 -6.67 5.24 -7.57
N ALA A 37 -5.34 5.12 -7.42
CA ALA A 37 -4.75 3.96 -6.76
C ALA A 37 -4.83 4.10 -5.24
N VAL A 38 -4.97 2.97 -4.56
CA VAL A 38 -4.99 2.90 -3.10
C VAL A 38 -3.84 2.01 -2.64
N ILE A 39 -3.09 2.48 -1.65
CA ILE A 39 -1.89 1.79 -1.13
C ILE A 39 -2.08 1.56 0.37
N TYR A 40 -1.96 0.30 0.78
CA TYR A 40 -1.95 -0.12 2.18
C TYR A 40 -0.53 -0.51 2.56
N VAL A 41 -0.05 -0.03 3.70
CA VAL A 41 1.31 -0.31 4.19
C VAL A 41 1.21 -0.80 5.62
N GLY A 42 1.54 -2.07 5.85
CA GLY A 42 1.55 -2.66 7.19
C GLY A 42 2.81 -2.33 8.01
N GLY A 43 3.83 -1.73 7.37
CA GLY A 43 5.04 -1.23 8.00
C GLY A 43 5.08 0.30 8.10
N SER A 44 6.28 0.86 8.20
CA SER A 44 6.50 2.31 8.23
C SER A 44 6.65 2.92 6.83
N ILE A 45 6.21 4.16 6.66
CA ILE A 45 6.40 4.95 5.43
C ILE A 45 7.46 6.02 5.72
N ASP A 46 8.54 6.06 4.91
CA ASP A 46 9.60 7.07 5.03
C ASP A 46 9.10 8.47 4.60
N SER A 47 8.57 8.59 3.38
CA SER A 47 7.86 9.79 2.94
C SER A 47 6.80 9.49 1.88
N LEU A 48 5.72 10.27 1.89
CA LEU A 48 4.73 10.26 0.81
C LEU A 48 5.19 11.13 -0.35
N GLY A 49 4.69 10.85 -1.54
CA GLY A 49 4.86 11.72 -2.70
C GLY A 49 4.33 13.13 -2.48
N ALA A 50 4.90 14.12 -3.18
CA ALA A 50 4.66 15.53 -2.91
C ALA A 50 3.19 15.96 -3.08
N GLU A 51 2.47 15.30 -3.99
CA GLU A 51 1.06 15.57 -4.31
C GLU A 51 0.09 14.66 -3.52
N LEU A 52 0.60 13.75 -2.69
CA LEU A 52 -0.20 12.76 -1.98
C LEU A 52 -0.82 13.39 -0.72
N GLY A 53 -1.98 14.02 -0.89
CA GLY A 53 -2.82 14.46 0.21
C GLY A 53 -3.43 13.22 0.89
N GLY A 54 -3.02 12.92 2.12
CA GLY A 54 -3.49 11.74 2.84
C GLY A 54 -5.02 11.63 2.81
N THR A 55 -5.52 10.63 2.10
CA THR A 55 -6.94 10.29 2.08
C THR A 55 -7.15 9.11 3.03
N ASP A 56 -8.14 9.27 3.91
CA ASP A 56 -8.57 8.25 4.88
C ASP A 56 -9.30 7.13 4.12
N GLY A 57 -8.52 6.31 3.41
CA GLY A 57 -9.00 5.21 2.58
C GLY A 57 -8.87 3.89 3.32
N SER A 58 -9.84 3.56 4.18
CA SER A 58 -9.86 2.21 4.77
C SER A 58 -10.43 1.21 3.77
N LEU A 59 -9.66 0.16 3.46
CA LEU A 59 -10.23 -1.05 2.88
C LEU A 59 -10.98 -1.75 4.02
N PRO A 60 -12.15 -2.36 3.76
CA PRO A 60 -12.72 -3.30 4.70
C PRO A 60 -11.68 -4.40 5.00
N VAL A 61 -11.44 -4.68 6.29
CA VAL A 61 -10.45 -5.68 6.75
C VAL A 61 -10.64 -7.03 6.03
N GLU A 62 -11.87 -7.42 5.75
CA GLU A 62 -12.19 -8.65 5.00
C GLU A 62 -11.62 -8.65 3.58
N ALA A 63 -11.71 -7.53 2.85
CA ALA A 63 -11.14 -7.44 1.50
C ALA A 63 -9.61 -7.50 1.52
N LEU A 64 -8.98 -6.95 2.57
CA LEU A 64 -7.55 -7.06 2.77
C LEU A 64 -7.13 -8.49 3.13
N ARG A 65 -7.90 -9.19 3.99
CA ARG A 65 -7.71 -10.61 4.32
C ARG A 65 -7.78 -11.50 3.08
N ASP A 66 -8.75 -11.26 2.20
CA ASP A 66 -8.89 -12.01 0.96
C ASP A 66 -7.67 -11.81 0.05
N LEU A 67 -7.21 -10.57 -0.12
CA LEU A 67 -6.02 -10.26 -0.91
C LEU A 67 -4.75 -10.91 -0.35
N LEU A 68 -4.58 -10.91 0.97
CA LEU A 68 -3.45 -11.57 1.64
C LEU A 68 -3.50 -13.10 1.49
N THR A 69 -4.70 -13.68 1.66
CA THR A 69 -4.92 -15.12 1.51
C THR A 69 -4.67 -15.59 0.08
N GLU A 70 -5.14 -14.84 -0.93
CA GLU A 70 -4.88 -15.12 -2.34
C GLU A 70 -3.38 -15.05 -2.66
N ALA A 71 -2.66 -14.14 -2.00
CA ALA A 71 -1.20 -14.03 -2.12
C ALA A 71 -0.43 -15.12 -1.33
N GLY A 72 -1.12 -16.00 -0.59
CA GLY A 72 -0.50 -17.01 0.26
C GLY A 72 0.22 -16.44 1.49
N LEU A 73 -0.19 -15.26 1.95
CA LEU A 73 0.40 -14.54 3.07
C LEU A 73 -0.53 -14.57 4.28
N GLU A 74 -0.01 -15.01 5.42
CA GLU A 74 -0.66 -14.89 6.73
C GLU A 74 -0.35 -13.50 7.33
N GLY A 75 -0.76 -12.44 6.63
CA GLY A 75 -0.59 -11.07 7.11
C GLY A 75 -1.69 -10.68 8.11
N ASP A 76 -1.34 -9.86 9.11
CA ASP A 76 -2.32 -9.30 10.03
C ASP A 76 -3.05 -8.12 9.37
N ALA A 77 -4.17 -8.42 8.71
CA ALA A 77 -5.00 -7.43 8.03
C ALA A 77 -5.54 -6.32 8.97
N GLU A 78 -5.45 -6.50 10.29
CA GLU A 78 -5.89 -5.49 11.25
C GLU A 78 -4.83 -4.40 11.50
N ASN A 79 -3.61 -4.55 10.99
CA ASN A 79 -2.47 -3.64 11.21
C ASN A 79 -2.08 -2.77 9.99
N PHE A 80 -2.97 -2.62 9.00
CA PHE A 80 -2.73 -1.82 7.79
C PHE A 80 -3.46 -0.48 7.79
#